data_AF-A0A9E5K4G8-F1
#
_entry.id   AF-A0A9E5K4G8-F1
#
_cell.length_a   1.000
_cell.length_b   1.000
_cell.length_c   1.000
_cell.angle_alpha   90.00
_cell.angle_beta   90.00
_cell.angle_gamma   90.00
#
_symmetry.space_group_name_H-M   'P 1'
#
loop_
_entity.id
_entity.type
_entity.pdbx_description
1 polymer ?
#
loop_
_entity_poly.entity_id
_entity_poly.type
_entity_poly.pdbx_seq_one_letter_code
_entity_poly.pdbx_strand_id
1 'polypeptide(L)'
;MTHSFRKSLPTRREMLTQSANGFGMLALSAMLADEAKADVKINAPIQDPLAPKAPQFPAKAKRVIFLFMHGGPSQVDTFDYKPLLERDDGKPLPFNKPRVVSGQTGNLLKSPWSFKQHGQSGAWASELFPEIASHADDICFIKSMYGSNSRHGGALLELHTGSDTFVRPSMGSWVTYGLGTENRNLPGFITVCPTLSHGAENNFSSAFLPAIYQGTPVGNAGTPSDKAKIPFITGDTPTQLQRMEIDFFNRMNRERLQVTGPDNGLEGRIDSFELAFRMQATAPQLQD
;
A
#
# COMPACT_ATOMS: atom_id res chain seq x y z
N MET A 1 12.60 -11.42 61.53
CA MET A 1 11.50 -11.10 60.59
C MET A 1 12.11 -10.45 59.36
N THR A 2 12.25 -11.18 58.27
CA THR A 2 12.75 -10.67 56.99
C THR A 2 11.57 -10.15 56.17
N HIS A 3 11.39 -8.83 56.12
CA HIS A 3 10.41 -8.22 55.22
C HIS A 3 10.92 -8.31 53.77
N SER A 4 10.31 -9.18 52.98
CA SER A 4 10.49 -9.23 51.53
C SER A 4 9.71 -8.08 50.90
N PHE A 5 10.39 -7.01 50.49
CA PHE A 5 9.82 -5.97 49.64
C PHE A 5 9.81 -6.44 48.19
N ARG A 6 8.77 -7.17 47.79
CA ARG A 6 8.43 -7.25 46.35
C ARG A 6 7.84 -5.90 45.95
N LYS A 7 8.65 -5.01 45.39
CA LYS A 7 8.11 -3.87 44.63
C LYS A 7 7.26 -4.44 43.49
N SER A 8 5.97 -4.17 43.49
CA SER A 8 5.11 -4.45 42.34
C SER A 8 5.66 -3.68 41.14
N LEU A 9 5.82 -4.36 40.00
CA LEU A 9 6.16 -3.67 38.77
C LEU A 9 5.04 -2.66 38.45
N PRO A 10 5.39 -1.42 38.09
CA PRO A 10 4.39 -0.40 37.79
C PRO A 10 3.50 -0.88 36.64
N THR A 11 2.20 -0.67 36.79
CA THR A 11 1.25 -0.90 35.71
C THR A 11 1.55 0.02 34.53
N ARG A 12 1.11 -0.34 33.32
CA ARG A 12 1.29 0.50 32.12
C ARG A 12 0.77 1.94 32.34
N ARG A 13 -0.33 2.07 33.08
CA ARG A 13 -0.92 3.38 33.45
C ARG A 13 0.00 4.16 34.39
N GLU A 14 0.49 3.53 35.45
CA GLU A 14 1.45 4.17 36.37
C GLU A 14 2.74 4.56 35.65
N MET A 15 3.23 3.71 34.74
CA MET A 15 4.41 4.01 33.93
C MET A 15 4.18 5.26 33.06
N LEU A 16 3.06 5.37 32.35
CA LEU A 16 2.73 6.55 31.52
C LEU A 16 2.51 7.82 32.35
N THR A 17 2.02 7.68 33.58
CA THR A 17 1.72 8.81 34.48
C THR A 17 2.98 9.31 35.20
N GLN A 18 3.91 8.43 35.54
CA GLN A 18 5.05 8.74 36.40
C GLN A 18 6.37 8.90 35.64
N SER A 19 6.48 8.33 34.43
CA SER A 19 7.68 8.44 33.60
C SER A 19 7.72 9.77 32.85
N ALA A 20 8.91 10.39 32.76
CA ALA A 20 9.11 11.69 32.10
C ALA A 20 8.11 12.77 32.54
N ASN A 21 7.84 12.85 33.86
CA ASN A 21 6.87 13.79 34.45
C ASN A 21 5.44 13.70 33.89
N GLY A 22 5.02 12.50 33.44
CA GLY A 22 3.67 12.29 32.91
C GLY A 22 3.46 12.77 31.48
N PHE A 23 4.53 13.08 30.73
CA PHE A 23 4.44 13.45 29.32
C PHE A 23 3.79 12.35 28.47
N GLY A 24 4.04 11.08 28.80
CA GLY A 24 3.37 9.95 28.18
C GLY A 24 1.85 9.92 28.43
N MET A 25 1.41 10.38 29.61
CA MET A 25 -0.01 10.52 29.93
C MET A 25 -0.68 11.67 29.17
N LEU A 26 0.05 12.76 28.90
CA LEU A 26 -0.43 13.85 28.04
C LEU A 26 -0.69 13.34 26.61
N ALA A 27 0.26 12.61 26.04
CA ALA A 27 0.11 12.00 24.72
C ALA A 27 -1.06 10.99 24.69
N LEU A 28 -1.15 10.09 25.68
CA LEU A 28 -2.26 9.14 25.78
C LEU A 28 -3.61 9.87 25.94
N SER A 29 -3.68 10.92 26.75
CA SER A 29 -4.92 11.69 26.95
C SER A 29 -5.34 12.40 25.66
N ALA A 30 -4.40 12.91 24.86
CA ALA A 30 -4.69 13.47 23.55
C ALA A 30 -5.21 12.39 22.58
N MET A 31 -4.60 11.20 22.57
CA MET A 31 -5.06 10.07 21.75
C MET A 31 -6.47 9.60 22.15
N LEU A 32 -6.72 9.43 23.45
CA LEU A 32 -8.03 9.02 23.98
C LEU A 32 -9.10 10.10 23.76
N ALA A 33 -8.73 11.38 23.82
CA ALA A 33 -9.65 12.48 23.49
C ALA A 33 -10.00 12.49 22.00
N ASP A 34 -9.08 12.11 21.12
CA ASP A 34 -9.34 11.97 19.69
C ASP A 34 -10.17 10.71 19.38
N GLU A 35 -9.92 9.57 20.04
CA GLU A 35 -10.78 8.38 19.95
C GLU A 35 -12.21 8.66 20.45
N ALA A 36 -12.35 9.35 21.58
CA ALA A 36 -13.66 9.71 22.13
C ALA A 36 -14.44 10.68 21.21
N LYS A 37 -13.77 11.52 20.42
CA LYS A 37 -14.43 12.37 19.40
C LYS A 37 -14.90 11.56 18.19
N ALA A 38 -14.24 10.44 17.88
CA ALA A 38 -14.64 9.54 16.79
C ALA A 38 -15.92 8.75 17.14
N ASP A 39 -16.16 8.45 18.42
CA ASP A 39 -17.31 7.66 18.90
C ASP A 39 -18.63 8.46 19.01
N VAL A 40 -18.56 9.81 19.00
CA VAL A 40 -19.72 10.69 19.30
C VAL A 40 -20.54 11.10 18.06
N LYS A 41 -20.22 10.65 16.84
CA LYS A 41 -20.88 11.18 15.63
C LYS A 41 -21.31 10.11 14.62
N ILE A 42 -22.38 9.40 14.95
CA ILE A 42 -23.11 8.53 14.00
C ILE A 42 -23.83 9.35 12.89
N ASN A 43 -24.00 10.67 13.05
CA ASN A 43 -24.75 11.54 12.11
C ASN A 43 -24.06 12.88 11.75
N ALA A 44 -22.74 13.03 11.94
CA ALA A 44 -22.05 14.24 11.45
C ALA A 44 -21.36 13.96 10.11
N PRO A 45 -21.28 14.96 9.20
CA PRO A 45 -20.46 14.81 8.01
C PRO A 45 -19.03 14.45 8.42
N ILE A 46 -18.47 13.43 7.77
CA ILE A 46 -17.11 12.93 8.00
C ILE A 46 -16.16 14.12 7.88
N GLN A 47 -15.55 14.54 9.01
CA GLN A 47 -14.67 15.72 9.05
C GLN A 47 -13.29 15.46 8.42
N ASP A 48 -12.88 14.19 8.31
CA ASP A 48 -11.66 13.77 7.63
C ASP A 48 -11.91 12.40 6.97
N PRO A 49 -11.98 12.31 5.64
CA PRO A 49 -12.23 11.05 4.94
C PRO A 49 -11.11 10.01 5.14
N LEU A 50 -9.92 10.44 5.56
CA LEU A 50 -8.77 9.60 5.87
C LEU A 50 -8.68 9.18 7.34
N ALA A 51 -9.56 9.65 8.22
CA ALA A 51 -9.57 9.21 9.61
C ALA A 51 -9.63 7.67 9.70
N PRO A 52 -8.89 7.03 10.63
CA PRO A 52 -8.94 5.58 10.79
C PRO A 52 -10.36 5.04 10.96
N LYS A 53 -10.68 3.98 10.23
CA LYS A 53 -12.01 3.36 10.22
C LYS A 53 -11.90 1.95 10.79
N ALA A 54 -12.88 1.56 11.61
CA ALA A 54 -12.97 0.19 12.09
C ALA A 54 -13.20 -0.75 10.91
N PRO A 55 -12.44 -1.85 10.77
CA PRO A 55 -12.69 -2.83 9.72
C PRO A 55 -14.02 -3.54 9.96
N GLN A 56 -14.66 -3.99 8.88
CA GLN A 56 -15.91 -4.76 8.96
C GLN A 56 -15.75 -6.07 9.74
N PHE A 57 -14.54 -6.64 9.76
CA PHE A 57 -14.21 -7.87 10.46
C PHE A 57 -13.00 -7.67 11.38
N PRO A 58 -12.91 -8.39 12.52
CA PRO A 58 -11.72 -8.38 13.35
C PRO A 58 -10.47 -8.79 12.57
N ALA A 59 -9.51 -7.88 12.46
CA ALA A 59 -8.27 -8.14 11.75
C ALA A 59 -7.33 -9.03 12.58
N LYS A 60 -6.83 -10.12 11.97
CA LYS A 60 -5.80 -10.98 12.58
C LYS A 60 -4.38 -10.46 12.33
N ALA A 61 -4.16 -9.75 11.22
CA ALA A 61 -2.90 -9.13 10.87
C ALA A 61 -2.97 -7.62 11.08
N LYS A 62 -1.89 -7.03 11.61
CA LYS A 62 -1.78 -5.57 11.82
C LYS A 62 -1.10 -4.85 10.67
N ARG A 63 -0.21 -5.54 9.95
CA ARG A 63 0.62 -5.01 8.87
C ARG A 63 0.74 -6.05 7.78
N VAL A 64 0.64 -5.62 6.54
CA VAL A 64 0.76 -6.48 5.36
C VAL A 64 1.84 -5.87 4.47
N ILE A 65 2.79 -6.70 4.04
CA ILE A 65 3.76 -6.33 3.03
C ILE A 65 3.34 -7.08 1.76
N PHE A 66 2.95 -6.32 0.73
CA PHE A 66 2.62 -6.87 -0.57
C PHE A 66 3.73 -6.52 -1.55
N LEU A 67 4.34 -7.54 -2.16
CA LEU A 67 5.44 -7.38 -3.08
C LEU A 67 5.02 -7.90 -4.46
N PHE A 68 4.91 -7.00 -5.44
CA PHE A 68 4.69 -7.36 -6.83
C PHE A 68 6.01 -7.28 -7.61
N MET A 69 6.46 -8.41 -8.16
CA MET A 69 7.70 -8.49 -8.93
C MET A 69 7.40 -8.29 -10.42
N HIS A 70 7.48 -7.05 -10.90
CA HIS A 70 7.32 -6.77 -12.34
C HIS A 70 8.46 -7.44 -13.12
N GLY A 71 8.13 -8.40 -14.00
CA GLY A 71 9.14 -9.19 -14.71
C GLY A 71 9.86 -10.20 -13.82
N GLY A 72 9.25 -10.56 -12.68
CA GLY A 72 9.77 -11.56 -11.76
C GLY A 72 9.86 -12.96 -12.37
N PRO A 73 10.43 -13.92 -11.62
CA PRO A 73 10.64 -15.26 -12.11
C PRO A 73 9.30 -15.96 -12.40
N SER A 74 9.31 -16.80 -13.42
CA SER A 74 8.16 -17.59 -13.86
C SER A 74 7.67 -18.54 -12.75
N GLN A 75 6.36 -18.61 -12.54
CA GLN A 75 5.77 -19.45 -11.48
C GLN A 75 6.09 -20.95 -11.66
N VAL A 76 6.19 -21.41 -12.92
CA VAL A 76 6.51 -22.82 -13.23
C VAL A 76 7.99 -23.14 -13.06
N ASP A 77 8.83 -22.13 -12.84
CA ASP A 77 10.25 -22.24 -12.53
C ASP A 77 10.56 -22.02 -11.04
N THR A 78 9.55 -21.70 -10.22
CA THR A 78 9.71 -21.35 -8.80
C THR A 78 8.99 -22.32 -7.87
N PHE A 79 7.67 -22.24 -7.76
CA PHE A 79 6.89 -22.96 -6.75
C PHE A 79 5.73 -23.79 -7.34
N ASP A 80 5.57 -23.80 -8.66
CA ASP A 80 4.50 -24.52 -9.34
C ASP A 80 5.04 -25.63 -10.26
N TYR A 81 5.53 -26.71 -9.65
CA TYR A 81 6.05 -27.87 -10.39
C TYR A 81 5.00 -28.45 -11.35
N LYS A 82 5.34 -28.50 -12.64
CA LYS A 82 4.52 -29.06 -13.72
C LYS A 82 5.22 -30.28 -14.35
N PRO A 83 5.08 -31.50 -13.81
CA PRO A 83 5.76 -32.70 -14.33
C PRO A 83 5.40 -33.02 -15.79
N LEU A 84 4.22 -32.59 -16.26
CA LEU A 84 3.83 -32.77 -17.66
C LEU A 84 4.65 -31.90 -18.62
N LEU A 85 5.12 -30.72 -18.19
CA LEU A 85 6.02 -29.89 -19.02
C LEU A 85 7.38 -30.58 -19.20
N GLU A 86 7.85 -31.33 -18.22
CA GLU A 86 9.08 -32.11 -18.32
C GLU A 86 8.93 -33.28 -19.30
N ARG A 87 7.83 -34.03 -19.22
CA ARG A 87 7.51 -35.13 -20.15
C ARG A 87 7.35 -34.65 -21.59
N ASP A 88 6.74 -33.48 -21.77
CA ASP A 88 6.34 -32.95 -23.07
C ASP A 88 7.26 -31.82 -23.57
N ASP A 89 8.46 -31.70 -23.00
CA ASP A 89 9.46 -30.72 -23.40
C ASP A 89 9.73 -30.78 -24.91
N GLY A 90 9.74 -29.61 -25.56
CA GLY A 90 9.93 -29.47 -27.00
C GLY A 90 8.76 -29.89 -27.88
N LYS A 91 7.67 -30.46 -27.34
CA LYS A 91 6.46 -30.82 -28.12
C LYS A 91 5.61 -29.59 -28.45
N PRO A 92 4.86 -29.59 -29.56
CA PRO A 92 3.93 -28.51 -29.86
C PRO A 92 2.87 -28.35 -28.76
N LEU A 93 2.34 -27.14 -28.61
CA LEU A 93 1.25 -26.86 -27.68
C LEU A 93 0.03 -27.75 -28.01
N PRO A 94 -0.61 -28.39 -27.02
CA PRO A 94 -1.79 -29.23 -27.24
C PRO A 94 -3.07 -28.42 -27.46
N PHE A 95 -2.96 -27.11 -27.61
CA PHE A 95 -4.05 -26.16 -27.79
C PHE A 95 -3.65 -25.04 -28.75
N ASN A 96 -4.64 -24.29 -29.23
CA ASN A 96 -4.42 -23.16 -30.13
C ASN A 96 -3.57 -22.09 -29.44
N LYS A 97 -2.55 -21.61 -30.17
CA LYS A 97 -1.73 -20.48 -29.72
C LYS A 97 -2.61 -19.23 -29.50
N PRO A 98 -2.28 -18.38 -28.52
CA PRO A 98 -2.98 -17.11 -28.35
C PRO A 98 -2.96 -16.32 -29.66
N ARG A 99 -4.09 -15.74 -30.04
CA ARG A 99 -4.20 -14.91 -31.25
C ARG A 99 -3.33 -13.65 -31.19
N VAL A 100 -3.16 -13.12 -29.98
CA VAL A 100 -2.44 -11.88 -29.71
C VAL A 100 -1.21 -12.20 -28.88
N VAL A 101 -0.03 -11.98 -29.44
CA VAL A 101 1.27 -12.29 -28.80
C VAL A 101 2.24 -11.11 -28.93
N SER A 102 3.18 -11.00 -28.00
CA SER A 102 4.30 -10.03 -28.06
C SER A 102 5.51 -10.56 -28.83
N GLY A 103 5.52 -11.86 -29.16
CA GLY A 103 6.59 -12.55 -29.85
C GLY A 103 6.16 -13.95 -30.28
N GLN A 104 6.98 -14.63 -31.09
CA GLN A 104 6.66 -15.96 -31.60
C GLN A 104 6.55 -16.97 -30.44
N THR A 105 5.37 -17.57 -30.26
CA THR A 105 5.19 -18.63 -29.26
C THR A 105 5.84 -19.92 -29.74
N GLY A 106 6.83 -20.40 -28.98
CA GLY A 106 7.52 -21.67 -29.21
C GLY A 106 6.69 -22.90 -28.83
N ASN A 107 7.40 -24.01 -28.71
CA ASN A 107 6.87 -25.28 -28.20
C ASN A 107 6.80 -25.26 -26.66
N LEU A 108 6.24 -26.31 -26.07
CA LEU A 108 6.30 -26.51 -24.62
C LEU A 108 7.77 -26.51 -24.18
N LEU A 109 8.04 -25.82 -23.08
CA LEU A 109 9.36 -25.72 -22.48
C LEU A 109 9.26 -26.22 -21.04
N LYS A 110 10.09 -27.20 -20.68
CA LYS A 110 10.23 -27.61 -19.28
C LYS A 110 10.90 -26.52 -18.47
N SER A 111 10.64 -26.52 -17.16
CA SER A 111 11.50 -25.75 -16.27
C SER A 111 12.91 -26.30 -16.38
N PRO A 112 13.95 -25.45 -16.51
CA PRO A 112 15.29 -25.97 -16.66
C PRO A 112 15.94 -26.25 -15.30
N TRP A 113 15.25 -25.94 -14.20
CA TRP A 113 15.74 -26.11 -12.83
C TRP A 113 15.15 -27.37 -12.19
N SER A 114 15.88 -27.94 -11.24
CA SER A 114 15.39 -29.10 -10.50
C SER A 114 14.38 -28.69 -9.40
N PHE A 115 13.44 -29.60 -9.10
CA PHE A 115 12.42 -29.42 -8.07
C PHE A 115 12.51 -30.51 -7.00
N LYS A 116 12.23 -30.12 -5.74
CA LYS A 116 12.13 -31.05 -4.61
C LYS A 116 10.92 -30.69 -3.75
N GLN A 117 10.43 -31.67 -2.99
CA GLN A 117 9.41 -31.43 -1.98
C GLN A 117 10.08 -30.99 -0.67
N HIS A 118 9.49 -30.01 0.00
CA HIS A 118 9.97 -29.43 1.25
C HIS A 118 8.88 -29.44 2.32
N GLY A 119 9.31 -29.51 3.59
CA GLY A 119 8.42 -29.50 4.74
C GLY A 119 7.54 -30.74 4.86
N GLN A 120 6.64 -30.71 5.84
CA GLN A 120 5.60 -31.72 6.07
C GLN A 120 4.46 -31.60 5.06
N SER A 121 4.22 -30.38 4.54
CA SER A 121 3.26 -30.11 3.47
C SER A 121 3.65 -30.78 2.15
N GLY A 122 4.92 -31.15 1.97
CA GLY A 122 5.44 -31.69 0.72
C GLY A 122 5.35 -30.70 -0.43
N ALA A 123 5.41 -29.39 -0.14
CA ALA A 123 5.33 -28.36 -1.16
C ALA A 123 6.52 -28.46 -2.12
N TRP A 124 6.23 -28.39 -3.42
CA TRP A 124 7.25 -28.37 -4.47
C TRP A 124 7.88 -26.99 -4.60
N ALA A 125 9.20 -26.92 -4.55
CA ALA A 125 9.98 -25.71 -4.82
C ALA A 125 11.20 -26.03 -5.69
N SER A 126 11.60 -25.07 -6.52
CA SER A 126 12.80 -25.19 -7.35
C SER A 126 14.06 -24.88 -6.56
N GLU A 127 15.19 -25.39 -7.04
CA GLU A 127 16.51 -25.15 -6.46
C GLU A 127 16.97 -23.68 -6.47
N LEU A 128 16.23 -22.77 -7.11
CA LEU A 128 16.51 -21.33 -7.06
C LEU A 128 16.30 -20.71 -5.69
N PHE A 129 15.36 -21.25 -4.91
CA PHE A 129 14.92 -20.63 -3.66
C PHE A 129 15.04 -21.59 -2.46
N PRO A 130 16.23 -22.17 -2.20
CA PRO A 130 16.41 -23.19 -1.18
C PRO A 130 16.06 -22.66 0.22
N GLU A 131 16.43 -21.41 0.51
CA GLU A 131 16.15 -20.78 1.80
C GLU A 131 14.64 -20.53 2.00
N ILE A 132 13.93 -20.08 0.96
CA ILE A 132 12.48 -19.90 1.03
C ILE A 132 11.78 -21.26 1.16
N ALA A 133 12.24 -22.25 0.41
CA ALA A 133 11.70 -23.60 0.44
C ALA A 133 11.87 -24.27 1.82
N SER A 134 12.90 -23.90 2.59
CA SER A 134 13.09 -24.38 3.97
C SER A 134 11.93 -23.98 4.91
N HIS A 135 11.19 -22.93 4.55
CA HIS A 135 10.02 -22.42 5.27
C HIS A 135 8.68 -22.83 4.63
N ALA A 136 8.66 -23.89 3.81
CA ALA A 136 7.48 -24.30 3.05
C ALA A 136 6.19 -24.46 3.89
N ASP A 137 6.31 -24.93 5.13
CA ASP A 137 5.16 -25.16 6.02
C ASP A 137 4.60 -23.86 6.64
N ASP A 138 5.38 -22.77 6.62
CA ASP A 138 4.97 -21.43 7.08
C ASP A 138 4.45 -20.55 5.92
N ILE A 139 4.48 -21.07 4.69
CA ILE A 139 4.09 -20.35 3.47
C ILE A 139 2.79 -20.92 2.90
N CYS A 140 1.83 -20.03 2.65
CA CYS A 140 0.64 -20.38 1.89
C CYS A 140 0.86 -20.12 0.39
N PHE A 141 0.82 -21.17 -0.43
CA PHE A 141 0.89 -21.05 -1.88
C PHE A 141 -0.51 -20.95 -2.49
N ILE A 142 -0.83 -19.81 -3.12
CA ILE A 142 -2.09 -19.62 -3.84
C ILE A 142 -1.84 -19.90 -5.33
N LYS A 143 -2.19 -21.12 -5.78
CA LYS A 143 -2.03 -21.56 -7.18
C LYS A 143 -3.30 -21.44 -8.01
N SER A 144 -4.39 -20.98 -7.41
CA SER A 144 -5.70 -20.82 -8.05
C SER A 144 -5.87 -19.48 -8.76
N MET A 145 -4.84 -18.62 -8.75
CA MET A 145 -4.89 -17.34 -9.46
C MET A 145 -4.88 -17.56 -10.97
N TYR A 146 -5.74 -16.82 -11.66
CA TYR A 146 -5.82 -16.82 -13.12
C TYR A 146 -5.98 -15.36 -13.58
N GLY A 147 -5.28 -15.00 -14.65
CA GLY A 147 -5.42 -13.71 -15.31
C GLY A 147 -6.08 -13.90 -16.68
N SER A 148 -6.96 -12.99 -17.04
CA SER A 148 -7.69 -13.02 -18.32
C SER A 148 -6.91 -12.36 -19.45
N ASN A 149 -5.88 -11.57 -19.12
CA ASN A 149 -5.07 -10.82 -20.09
C ASN A 149 -3.63 -11.32 -20.18
N SER A 150 -3.16 -11.62 -21.39
CA SER A 150 -1.78 -12.09 -21.63
C SER A 150 -0.76 -10.96 -21.80
N ARG A 151 -1.20 -9.70 -21.92
CA ARG A 151 -0.32 -8.54 -22.08
C ARG A 151 0.02 -7.96 -20.72
N HIS A 152 1.29 -7.61 -20.52
CA HIS A 152 1.79 -7.01 -19.29
C HIS A 152 0.91 -5.86 -18.79
N GLY A 153 0.58 -4.89 -19.64
CA GLY A 153 -0.23 -3.73 -19.22
C GLY A 153 -1.62 -4.10 -18.68
N GLY A 154 -2.36 -4.96 -19.40
CA GLY A 154 -3.68 -5.39 -18.96
C GLY A 154 -3.63 -6.27 -17.70
N ALA A 155 -2.68 -7.22 -17.66
CA ALA A 155 -2.50 -8.09 -16.50
C ALA A 155 -2.10 -7.31 -15.23
N LEU A 156 -1.29 -6.26 -15.36
CA LEU A 156 -0.94 -5.38 -14.23
C LEU A 156 -2.16 -4.63 -13.71
N LEU A 157 -2.99 -4.09 -14.60
CA LEU A 157 -4.25 -3.45 -14.21
C LEU A 157 -5.22 -4.42 -13.55
N GLU A 158 -5.33 -5.65 -14.06
CA GLU A 158 -6.16 -6.69 -13.47
C GLU A 158 -5.72 -7.00 -12.03
N LEU A 159 -4.40 -7.16 -11.80
CA LEU A 159 -3.88 -7.40 -10.46
C LEU A 159 -4.13 -6.23 -9.50
N HIS A 160 -3.86 -5.00 -9.95
CA HIS A 160 -3.92 -3.83 -9.07
C HIS A 160 -5.33 -3.28 -8.90
N THR A 161 -6.24 -3.45 -9.85
CA THR A 161 -7.56 -2.79 -9.86
C THR A 161 -8.73 -3.78 -9.99
N GLY A 162 -8.44 -5.06 -10.24
CA GLY A 162 -9.44 -6.09 -10.50
C GLY A 162 -10.12 -5.97 -11.88
N SER A 163 -9.60 -5.13 -12.78
CA SER A 163 -10.09 -5.01 -14.15
C SER A 163 -8.96 -4.60 -15.10
N ASP A 164 -8.93 -5.18 -16.30
CA ASP A 164 -8.03 -4.80 -17.38
C ASP A 164 -8.69 -3.87 -18.42
N THR A 165 -10.00 -3.64 -18.32
CA THR A 165 -10.78 -2.83 -19.27
C THR A 165 -11.39 -1.57 -18.66
N PHE A 166 -11.91 -1.66 -17.44
CA PHE A 166 -12.63 -0.54 -16.81
C PHE A 166 -11.70 0.22 -15.87
N VAL A 167 -11.82 1.54 -15.90
CA VAL A 167 -11.13 2.41 -14.94
C VAL A 167 -11.69 2.12 -13.55
N ARG A 168 -10.87 1.51 -12.70
CA ARG A 168 -11.22 1.12 -11.33
C ARG A 168 -10.17 1.60 -10.33
N PRO A 169 -10.57 1.86 -9.08
CA PRO A 169 -9.61 2.24 -8.05
C PRO A 169 -8.66 1.08 -7.79
N SER A 170 -7.40 1.41 -7.57
CA SER A 170 -6.38 0.43 -7.21
C SER A 170 -6.65 -0.17 -5.83
N MET A 171 -6.00 -1.30 -5.55
CA MET A 171 -6.03 -1.97 -4.25
C MET A 171 -5.61 -1.02 -3.11
N GLY A 172 -4.58 -0.20 -3.31
CA GLY A 172 -4.15 0.78 -2.31
C GLY A 172 -5.19 1.87 -2.06
N SER A 173 -5.87 2.33 -3.11
CA SER A 173 -6.98 3.29 -3.01
C SER A 173 -8.17 2.70 -2.27
N TRP A 174 -8.50 1.43 -2.50
CA TRP A 174 -9.57 0.74 -1.76
C TRP A 174 -9.22 0.51 -0.29
N VAL A 175 -7.98 0.13 0.00
CA VAL A 175 -7.50 -0.07 1.37
C VAL A 175 -7.59 1.25 2.15
N THR A 176 -7.08 2.35 1.59
CA THR A 176 -7.15 3.67 2.24
C THR A 176 -8.57 4.22 2.33
N TYR A 177 -9.42 3.98 1.33
CA TYR A 177 -10.84 4.31 1.40
C TYR A 177 -11.55 3.56 2.53
N GLY A 178 -11.31 2.25 2.64
CA GLY A 178 -11.98 1.39 3.61
C GLY A 178 -11.48 1.54 5.04
N LEU A 179 -10.18 1.79 5.24
CA LEU A 179 -9.55 1.78 6.56
C LEU A 179 -9.02 3.15 7.02
N GLY A 180 -8.90 4.13 6.12
CA GLY A 180 -8.23 5.39 6.41
C GLY A 180 -6.72 5.21 6.63
N THR A 181 -6.12 6.14 7.36
CA THR A 181 -4.71 6.13 7.74
C THR A 181 -4.54 6.67 9.16
N GLU A 182 -3.70 6.01 9.97
CA GLU A 182 -3.29 6.53 11.28
C GLU A 182 -2.38 7.76 11.16
N ASN A 183 -1.78 7.96 9.98
CA ASN A 183 -0.87 9.05 9.69
C ASN A 183 -1.62 10.27 9.15
N ARG A 184 -1.40 11.43 9.79
CA ARG A 184 -2.00 12.73 9.42
C ARG A 184 -1.06 13.60 8.58
N ASN A 185 0.22 13.27 8.50
CA ASN A 185 1.27 14.16 7.98
C ASN A 185 1.89 13.69 6.66
N LEU A 186 1.53 12.51 6.14
CA LEU A 186 1.96 12.01 4.83
C LEU A 186 0.76 11.38 4.10
N PRO A 187 0.87 11.13 2.80
CA PRO A 187 -0.19 10.45 2.04
C PRO A 187 -0.52 9.08 2.65
N GLY A 188 -1.81 8.73 2.67
CA GLY A 188 -2.26 7.41 3.14
C GLY A 188 -1.87 6.26 2.21
N PHE A 189 -1.61 6.55 0.93
CA PHE A 189 -1.20 5.58 -0.07
C PHE A 189 0.00 6.11 -0.86
N ILE A 190 1.14 5.41 -0.74
CA ILE A 190 2.38 5.72 -1.44
C ILE A 190 2.73 4.56 -2.37
N THR A 191 3.21 4.88 -3.56
CA THR A 191 3.86 3.91 -4.46
C THR A 191 5.30 4.33 -4.70
N VAL A 192 6.24 3.40 -4.59
CA VAL A 192 7.68 3.69 -4.67
C VAL A 192 8.22 3.23 -6.00
N CYS A 193 8.87 4.14 -6.72
CA CYS A 193 9.46 3.94 -8.04
C CYS A 193 8.53 3.20 -9.02
N PRO A 194 7.27 3.63 -9.20
CA PRO A 194 6.36 2.94 -10.11
C PRO A 194 6.88 2.95 -11.55
N THR A 195 6.53 1.92 -12.30
CA THR A 195 6.75 1.89 -13.75
C THR A 195 5.90 2.97 -14.43
N LEU A 196 6.49 3.66 -15.40
CA LEU A 196 5.79 4.61 -16.28
C LEU A 196 5.14 3.93 -17.49
N SER A 197 5.29 2.60 -17.59
CA SER A 197 4.72 1.76 -18.65
C SER A 197 3.66 0.81 -18.06
N HIS A 198 3.03 -0.01 -18.91
CA HIS A 198 2.13 -1.09 -18.47
C HIS A 198 1.06 -0.65 -17.44
N GLY A 199 0.29 0.37 -17.79
CA GLY A 199 -0.78 0.92 -16.94
C GLY A 199 -0.39 2.22 -16.22
N ALA A 200 0.90 2.46 -15.96
CA ALA A 200 1.41 3.69 -15.33
C ALA A 200 0.56 4.12 -14.12
N GLU A 201 0.06 5.36 -14.10
CA GLU A 201 -0.74 5.93 -13.02
C GLU A 201 -2.04 5.16 -12.73
N ASN A 202 -2.60 4.46 -13.72
CA ASN A 202 -3.83 3.68 -13.52
C ASN A 202 -3.62 2.53 -12.54
N ASN A 203 -2.39 2.03 -12.38
CA ASN A 203 -2.08 0.95 -11.43
C ASN A 203 -2.24 1.38 -9.95
N PHE A 204 -2.23 2.69 -9.67
CA PHE A 204 -2.33 3.25 -8.32
C PHE A 204 -3.33 4.42 -8.25
N SER A 205 -4.30 4.44 -9.18
CA SER A 205 -5.30 5.49 -9.28
C SER A 205 -6.44 5.32 -8.27
N SER A 206 -7.00 6.44 -7.81
CA SER A 206 -8.27 6.51 -7.08
C SER A 206 -9.48 6.33 -8.01
N ALA A 207 -9.31 6.51 -9.32
CA ALA A 207 -10.36 6.43 -10.33
C ALA A 207 -11.58 7.29 -9.96
N PHE A 208 -12.71 6.65 -9.66
CA PHE A 208 -13.95 7.33 -9.27
C PHE A 208 -14.05 7.58 -7.76
N LEU A 209 -13.12 7.09 -6.94
CA LEU A 209 -13.04 7.48 -5.53
C LEU A 209 -12.53 8.93 -5.42
N PRO A 210 -12.82 9.63 -4.31
CA PRO A 210 -12.29 10.97 -4.08
C PRO A 210 -10.76 11.03 -4.23
N ALA A 211 -10.28 12.18 -4.74
CA ALA A 211 -8.87 12.36 -5.08
C ALA A 211 -7.89 12.14 -3.91
N ILE A 212 -8.37 12.27 -2.66
CA ILE A 212 -7.56 12.04 -1.46
C ILE A 212 -7.07 10.58 -1.32
N TYR A 213 -7.69 9.64 -2.03
CA TYR A 213 -7.27 8.22 -2.06
C TYR A 213 -6.32 7.89 -3.23
N GLN A 214 -5.86 8.91 -3.97
CA GLN A 214 -4.91 8.74 -5.07
C GLN A 214 -3.54 8.30 -4.53
N GLY A 215 -2.94 7.28 -5.16
CA GLY A 215 -1.58 6.87 -4.84
C GLY A 215 -0.58 7.98 -5.16
N THR A 216 0.26 8.33 -4.18
CA THR A 216 1.32 9.31 -4.36
C THR A 216 2.62 8.61 -4.78
N PRO A 217 3.13 8.83 -6.00
CA PRO A 217 4.38 8.23 -6.44
C PRO A 217 5.59 8.93 -5.81
N VAL A 218 6.55 8.14 -5.35
CA VAL A 218 7.87 8.60 -4.90
C VAL A 218 8.92 8.03 -5.85
N GLY A 219 9.52 8.88 -6.67
CA GLY A 219 10.39 8.47 -7.77
C GLY A 219 9.62 7.84 -8.94
N ASN A 220 10.35 7.14 -9.81
CA ASN A 220 9.82 6.35 -10.93
C ASN A 220 10.76 5.18 -11.22
N ALA A 221 10.42 4.29 -12.14
CA ALA A 221 11.24 3.11 -12.48
C ALA A 221 12.69 3.42 -12.93
N GLY A 222 12.99 4.65 -13.37
CA GLY A 222 14.36 5.07 -13.69
C GLY A 222 15.13 5.61 -12.48
N THR A 223 14.48 5.78 -11.33
CA THR A 223 15.07 6.29 -10.09
C THR A 223 15.40 5.12 -9.17
N PRO A 224 16.68 4.95 -8.74
CA PRO A 224 17.02 4.01 -7.68
C PRO A 224 16.19 4.29 -6.42
N SER A 225 15.65 3.25 -5.77
CA SER A 225 14.73 3.40 -4.64
C SER A 225 15.35 4.11 -3.45
N ASP A 226 16.66 3.95 -3.24
CA ASP A 226 17.47 4.65 -2.22
C ASP A 226 17.67 6.15 -2.51
N LYS A 227 17.38 6.58 -3.75
CA LYS A 227 17.44 7.99 -4.18
C LYS A 227 16.08 8.60 -4.41
N ALA A 228 15.00 7.85 -4.24
CA ALA A 228 13.65 8.33 -4.46
C ALA A 228 13.26 9.31 -3.35
N LYS A 229 12.95 10.56 -3.73
CA LYS A 229 12.59 11.63 -2.80
C LYS A 229 11.23 12.23 -3.16
N ILE A 230 10.54 12.74 -2.15
CA ILE A 230 9.34 13.56 -2.39
C ILE A 230 9.83 14.93 -2.87
N PRO A 231 9.43 15.37 -4.07
CA PRO A 231 9.90 16.65 -4.61
C PRO A 231 9.28 17.82 -3.85
N PHE A 232 9.96 18.98 -3.87
CA PHE A 232 9.45 20.26 -3.34
C PHE A 232 9.06 20.25 -1.85
N ILE A 233 9.71 19.38 -1.07
CA ILE A 233 9.44 19.23 0.36
C ILE A 233 10.18 20.24 1.24
N THR A 234 11.15 20.94 0.66
CA THR A 234 11.90 22.04 1.27
C THR A 234 11.60 23.33 0.51
N GLY A 235 11.48 24.44 1.22
CA GLY A 235 11.29 25.76 0.62
C GLY A 235 11.84 26.88 1.50
N ASP A 236 12.06 28.05 0.89
CA ASP A 236 12.67 29.20 1.56
C ASP A 236 11.64 30.12 2.25
N THR A 237 10.35 29.91 2.00
CA THR A 237 9.26 30.71 2.58
C THR A 237 9.12 30.41 4.08
N PRO A 238 9.15 31.43 4.96
CA PRO A 238 8.86 31.25 6.38
C PRO A 238 7.51 30.56 6.61
N THR A 239 7.46 29.57 7.49
CA THR A 239 6.25 28.75 7.75
C THR A 239 5.00 29.57 8.05
N GLN A 240 5.14 30.70 8.75
CA GLN A 240 4.02 31.60 9.04
C GLN A 240 3.43 32.26 7.79
N LEU A 241 4.28 32.72 6.87
CA LEU A 241 3.84 33.31 5.60
C LEU A 241 3.18 32.25 4.72
N GLN A 242 3.77 31.07 4.63
CA GLN A 242 3.18 29.96 3.88
C GLN A 242 1.81 29.55 4.44
N ARG A 243 1.66 29.51 5.77
CA ARG A 243 0.36 29.25 6.42
C ARG A 243 -0.68 30.29 6.01
N MET A 244 -0.31 31.58 6.00
CA MET A 244 -1.19 32.67 5.56
C MET A 244 -1.61 32.53 4.10
N GLU A 245 -0.68 32.14 3.20
CA GLU A 245 -0.97 31.90 1.79
C GLU A 245 -1.97 30.75 1.61
N ILE A 246 -1.75 29.61 2.28
CA ILE A 246 -2.66 28.46 2.19
C ILE A 246 -4.02 28.79 2.79
N ASP A 247 -4.09 29.53 3.91
CA ASP A 247 -5.35 29.98 4.48
C ASP A 247 -6.12 30.92 3.54
N PHE A 248 -5.41 31.76 2.79
CA PHE A 248 -6.03 32.61 1.77
C PHE A 248 -6.59 31.77 0.61
N PHE A 249 -5.81 30.84 0.05
CA PHE A 249 -6.29 29.93 -1.00
C PHE A 249 -7.48 29.08 -0.54
N ASN A 250 -7.42 28.54 0.67
CA ASN A 250 -8.47 27.69 1.20
C ASN A 250 -9.75 28.47 1.50
N ARG A 251 -9.67 29.75 1.90
CA ARG A 251 -10.86 30.62 1.97
C ARG A 251 -11.51 30.79 0.61
N MET A 252 -10.75 31.18 -0.41
CA MET A 252 -11.28 31.35 -1.77
C MET A 252 -11.90 30.06 -2.33
N ASN A 253 -11.24 28.92 -2.13
CA ASN A 253 -11.75 27.62 -2.59
C ASN A 253 -13.05 27.23 -1.87
N ARG A 254 -13.14 27.50 -0.55
CA ARG A 254 -14.37 27.24 0.22
C ARG A 254 -15.52 28.17 -0.18
N GLU A 255 -15.24 29.44 -0.44
CA GLU A 255 -16.23 30.37 -1.00
C GLU A 255 -16.75 29.87 -2.35
N ARG A 256 -15.86 29.33 -3.21
CA ARG A 256 -16.26 28.73 -4.47
C ARG A 256 -17.17 27.51 -4.27
N LEU A 257 -16.87 26.62 -3.32
CA LEU A 257 -17.70 25.46 -2.98
C LEU A 257 -19.11 25.86 -2.51
N GLN A 258 -19.26 26.99 -1.82
CA GLN A 258 -20.59 27.51 -1.44
C GLN A 258 -21.45 27.85 -2.66
N VAL A 259 -20.82 28.25 -3.77
CA VAL A 259 -21.51 28.60 -5.01
C VAL A 259 -21.74 27.38 -5.90
N THR A 260 -20.75 26.49 -6.01
CA THR A 260 -20.82 25.33 -6.93
C THR A 260 -21.51 24.12 -6.33
N GLY A 261 -21.60 24.04 -5.01
CA GLY A 261 -21.92 22.81 -4.30
C GLY A 261 -20.72 21.86 -4.19
N PRO A 262 -20.93 20.63 -3.71
CA PRO A 262 -19.88 19.63 -3.53
C PRO A 262 -19.09 19.36 -4.82
N ASP A 263 -17.77 19.44 -4.74
CA ASP A 263 -16.84 19.22 -5.86
C ASP A 263 -15.60 18.47 -5.36
N ASN A 264 -15.54 17.18 -5.67
CA ASN A 264 -14.45 16.29 -5.23
C ASN A 264 -13.06 16.76 -5.70
N GLY A 265 -12.97 17.44 -6.85
CA GLY A 265 -11.71 17.94 -7.40
C GLY A 265 -11.21 19.14 -6.62
N LEU A 266 -12.12 20.08 -6.30
CA LEU A 266 -11.79 21.26 -5.52
C LEU A 266 -11.51 20.92 -4.04
N GLU A 267 -12.30 20.04 -3.45
CA GLU A 267 -12.09 19.51 -2.10
C GLU A 267 -10.74 18.78 -2.01
N GLY A 268 -10.44 17.88 -2.96
CA GLY A 268 -9.16 17.19 -3.02
C GLY A 268 -7.96 18.13 -3.16
N ARG A 269 -8.13 19.27 -3.85
CA ARG A 269 -7.07 20.29 -3.97
C ARG A 269 -6.83 21.02 -2.65
N ILE A 270 -7.89 21.38 -1.91
CA ILE A 270 -7.78 21.96 -0.56
C ILE A 270 -7.00 21.01 0.34
N ASP A 271 -7.40 19.73 0.38
CA ASP A 271 -6.78 18.72 1.23
C ASP A 271 -5.33 18.45 0.86
N SER A 272 -5.02 18.43 -0.44
CA SER A 272 -3.66 18.23 -0.94
C SER A 272 -2.72 19.36 -0.52
N PHE A 273 -3.17 20.62 -0.55
CA PHE A 273 -2.34 21.74 -0.08
C PHE A 273 -2.10 21.71 1.43
N GLU A 274 -3.12 21.36 2.20
CA GLU A 274 -2.99 21.18 3.65
C GLU A 274 -2.05 20.02 4.00
N LEU A 275 -2.15 18.91 3.27
CA LEU A 275 -1.25 17.78 3.43
C LEU A 275 0.20 18.18 3.07
N ALA A 276 0.41 18.84 1.92
CA ALA A 276 1.73 19.29 1.50
C ALA A 276 2.39 20.18 2.57
N PHE A 277 1.65 21.12 3.15
CA PHE A 277 2.14 21.95 4.26
C PHE A 277 2.62 21.12 5.46
N ARG A 278 1.82 20.14 5.90
CA ARG A 278 2.21 19.24 7.01
C ARG A 278 3.41 18.37 6.65
N MET A 279 3.47 17.91 5.40
CA MET A 279 4.57 17.10 4.90
C MET A 279 5.90 17.85 4.96
N GLN A 280 5.95 19.15 4.71
CA GLN A 280 7.21 19.92 4.78
C GLN A 280 7.86 19.91 6.17
N ALA A 281 7.08 19.74 7.24
CA ALA A 281 7.63 19.59 8.59
C ALA A 281 8.09 18.16 8.91
N THR A 282 7.53 17.15 8.25
CA THR A 282 7.69 15.72 8.63
C THR A 282 8.56 14.95 7.65
N ALA A 283 8.29 15.08 6.35
CA ALA A 283 8.91 14.29 5.30
C ALA A 283 10.43 14.49 5.13
N PRO A 284 11.05 15.66 5.38
CA PRO A 284 12.50 15.79 5.35
C PRO A 284 13.22 14.80 6.28
N GLN A 285 12.67 14.56 7.48
CA GLN A 285 13.24 13.66 8.49
C GLN A 285 13.15 12.17 8.11
N LEU A 286 12.39 11.85 7.06
CA LEU A 286 12.12 10.48 6.61
C LEU A 286 12.91 10.10 5.36
N GLN A 287 13.68 11.04 4.79
CA GLN A 287 14.40 10.88 3.52
C GLN A 287 15.92 10.99 3.68
N ASP A 288 16.41 10.87 4.92
CA ASP A 288 17.83 10.86 5.29
C ASP A 288 18.51 9.51 5.00
#